data_AF-A0A2S8DAT7-F1
#
_entry.id   AF-A0A2S8DAT7-F1
#
_cell.length_a   1.000
_cell.length_b   1.000
_cell.length_c   1.000
_cell.angle_alpha   90.00
_cell.angle_beta   90.00
_cell.angle_gamma   90.00
#
_symmetry.space_group_name_H-M   'P 1'
#
loop_
_entity.id
_entity.type
_entity.pdbx_description
1 polymer ?
#
loop_
_entity_poly.entity_id
_entity_poly.type
_entity_poly.pdbx_seq_one_letter_code
_entity_poly.pdbx_strand_id
1 'polypeptide(L)'
;IKKSNSVFCTGVAEKYALIEQWRQQFPIEAMCQVFGVSRSGYYNWVQHEPSDRKQSDELLKLEIKVAHIRTRETYGTRRLQTELAENGIIVGRDRLARLRKELRLRCKQKRKFRATTNPNHNLPVAPNLLNQTFAPTAPN
;
A
#
# COMPACT_ATOMS: atom_id res chain seq x y z
N ILE A 1 32.65 14.37 -1.47
CA ILE A 1 31.24 14.47 -1.97
C ILE A 1 31.06 13.39 -3.04
N LYS A 2 30.48 12.22 -2.71
CA LYS A 2 30.46 11.03 -3.61
C LYS A 2 29.05 10.53 -3.96
N LYS A 3 28.00 11.32 -3.68
CA LYS A 3 26.59 10.95 -3.90
C LYS A 3 25.77 11.99 -4.70
N SER A 4 26.39 12.84 -5.50
CA SER A 4 25.66 13.89 -6.26
C SER A 4 25.02 13.38 -7.55
N ASN A 5 25.49 12.28 -8.13
CA ASN A 5 25.13 11.90 -9.50
C ASN A 5 23.75 11.23 -9.63
N SER A 6 23.13 10.75 -8.55
CA SER A 6 21.81 10.11 -8.66
C SER A 6 20.67 11.13 -8.81
N VAL A 7 20.89 12.39 -8.44
CA VAL A 7 19.88 13.45 -8.46
C VAL A 7 19.67 14.04 -9.85
N PHE A 8 20.71 14.07 -10.68
CA PHE A 8 20.60 14.66 -12.02
C PHE A 8 19.80 13.79 -13.01
N CYS A 9 19.60 12.51 -12.68
CA CYS A 9 18.83 11.54 -13.47
C CYS A 9 17.38 11.36 -13.00
N THR A 10 16.88 12.23 -12.11
CA THR A 10 15.52 12.13 -11.58
C THR A 10 14.51 12.94 -12.39
N GLY A 11 13.23 12.60 -12.23
CA GLY A 11 12.13 13.33 -12.84
C GLY A 11 12.06 14.79 -12.37
N VAL A 12 11.49 15.67 -13.20
CA VAL A 12 11.41 17.12 -12.94
C VAL A 12 10.78 17.44 -11.56
N ALA A 13 9.78 16.67 -11.13
CA ALA A 13 9.15 16.84 -9.82
C ALA A 13 10.09 16.56 -8.64
N GLU A 14 11.02 15.61 -8.76
CA GLU A 14 12.01 15.32 -7.72
C GLU A 14 13.07 16.42 -7.64
N LYS A 15 13.45 16.98 -8.80
CA LYS A 15 14.32 18.17 -8.86
C LYS A 15 13.66 19.36 -8.14
N TYR A 16 12.37 19.61 -8.39
CA TYR A 16 11.63 20.67 -7.69
C TYR A 16 11.52 20.41 -6.18
N ALA A 17 11.32 19.16 -5.76
CA ALA A 17 11.29 18.82 -4.33
C ALA A 17 12.63 19.10 -3.62
N LEU A 18 13.77 18.86 -4.28
CA LEU A 18 15.09 19.19 -3.73
C LEU A 18 15.36 20.69 -3.69
N ILE A 19 14.94 21.42 -4.73
CA ILE A 19 14.97 22.89 -4.73
C ILE A 19 14.16 23.44 -3.54
N GLU A 20 12.99 22.87 -3.28
CA GLU A 20 12.15 23.25 -2.14
C GLU A 20 12.84 22.96 -0.80
N GLN A 21 13.48 21.80 -0.66
CA GLN A 21 14.21 21.41 0.55
C GLN A 21 15.37 22.38 0.88
N TRP A 22 16.04 22.91 -0.14
CA TRP A 22 17.20 23.80 0.01
C TRP A 22 16.90 25.28 -0.23
N ARG A 23 15.63 25.66 -0.36
CA ARG A 23 15.19 27.03 -0.67
C ARG A 23 15.69 28.11 0.29
N GLN A 24 16.02 27.73 1.53
CA GLN A 24 16.54 28.64 2.55
C GLN A 24 18.06 28.80 2.51
N GLN A 25 18.77 27.84 1.90
CA GLN A 25 20.24 27.81 1.89
C GLN A 25 20.82 28.40 0.60
N PHE A 26 20.09 28.30 -0.51
CA PHE A 26 20.55 28.76 -1.82
C PHE A 26 19.46 29.54 -2.56
N PRO A 27 19.84 30.48 -3.45
CA PRO A 27 18.90 31.14 -4.35
C PRO A 27 18.24 30.13 -5.30
N ILE A 28 16.91 30.23 -5.44
CA ILE A 28 16.11 29.35 -6.32
C ILE A 28 16.61 29.40 -7.76
N GLU A 29 16.99 30.60 -8.24
CA GLU A 29 17.48 30.79 -9.61
C GLU A 29 18.76 30.00 -9.89
N ALA A 30 19.72 30.02 -8.97
CA ALA A 30 20.95 29.25 -9.07
C ALA A 30 20.66 27.75 -9.07
N MET A 31 19.75 27.28 -8.21
CA MET A 31 19.39 25.86 -8.18
C MET A 31 18.65 25.42 -9.46
N CYS A 32 17.73 26.23 -9.98
CA CYS A 32 17.04 25.95 -11.25
C CYS A 32 18.04 25.81 -12.41
N GLN A 33 19.06 26.67 -12.48
CA GLN A 33 20.13 26.57 -13.46
C GLN A 33 20.94 25.27 -13.29
N VAL A 34 21.36 24.95 -12.06
CA VAL A 34 22.13 23.73 -11.75
C VAL A 34 21.36 22.46 -12.12
N PHE A 35 20.06 22.41 -11.85
CA PHE A 35 19.22 21.23 -12.14
C PHE A 35 18.66 21.19 -13.57
N GLY A 36 18.84 22.26 -14.35
CA GLY A 36 18.35 22.40 -15.72
C GLY A 36 16.82 22.46 -15.82
N VAL A 37 16.16 23.13 -14.88
CA VAL A 37 14.69 23.25 -14.82
C VAL A 37 14.25 24.71 -14.87
N SER A 38 13.05 24.99 -15.39
CA SER A 38 12.53 26.36 -15.45
C SER A 38 12.08 26.86 -14.08
N ARG A 39 12.37 28.14 -13.79
CA ARG A 39 11.92 28.84 -12.58
C ARG A 39 10.39 28.96 -12.52
N SER A 40 9.75 29.26 -13.64
CA SER A 40 8.28 29.30 -13.74
C SER A 40 7.65 27.93 -13.46
N GLY A 41 8.26 26.84 -13.94
CA GLY A 41 7.80 25.49 -13.65
C GLY A 41 7.93 25.12 -12.18
N TYR A 42 8.99 25.57 -11.50
CA TYR A 42 9.13 25.40 -10.05
C TYR A 42 7.99 26.10 -9.29
N TYR A 43 7.72 27.37 -9.56
CA TYR A 43 6.63 28.08 -8.87
C TYR A 43 5.26 27.50 -9.22
N ASN A 44 5.04 27.07 -10.46
CA ASN A 44 3.81 26.35 -10.82
C ASN A 44 3.66 25.04 -10.05
N TRP A 45 4.76 24.31 -9.81
CA TRP A 45 4.76 23.09 -9.01
C TRP A 45 4.49 23.38 -7.53
N VAL A 46 5.09 24.45 -6.96
CA VAL A 46 4.86 24.88 -5.58
C VAL A 46 3.42 25.34 -5.36
N GLN A 47 2.87 26.10 -6.31
CA GLN A 47 1.49 26.61 -6.27
C GLN A 47 0.47 25.60 -6.78
N HIS A 48 0.89 24.39 -7.14
CA HIS A 48 -0.02 23.42 -7.76
C HIS A 48 -1.01 22.90 -6.71
N GLU A 49 -2.23 23.40 -6.77
CA GLU A 49 -3.31 22.84 -5.96
C GLU A 49 -3.63 21.40 -6.42
N PRO A 50 -4.04 20.52 -5.50
CA PRO A 50 -4.53 19.20 -5.88
C PRO A 50 -5.74 19.38 -6.78
N SER A 51 -5.78 18.70 -7.93
CA SER A 51 -6.97 18.73 -8.79
C SER A 51 -8.21 18.25 -8.04
N ASP A 52 -9.40 18.71 -8.44
CA ASP A 52 -10.69 18.30 -7.85
C ASP A 52 -10.82 16.78 -7.75
N ARG A 53 -10.29 16.06 -8.75
CA ARG A 53 -10.24 14.61 -8.75
C ARG A 53 -9.35 14.06 -7.63
N LYS A 54 -8.16 14.62 -7.40
CA LYS A 54 -7.30 14.25 -6.27
C LYS A 54 -7.97 14.57 -4.94
N GLN A 55 -8.59 15.75 -4.81
CA GLN A 55 -9.29 16.12 -3.57
C GLN A 55 -10.44 15.14 -3.27
N SER A 56 -11.28 14.84 -4.26
CA SER A 56 -12.37 13.86 -4.10
C SER A 56 -11.85 12.44 -3.82
N ASP A 57 -10.71 12.05 -4.40
CA ASP A 57 -10.05 10.78 -4.11
C ASP A 57 -9.53 10.72 -2.67
N GLU A 58 -8.98 11.81 -2.11
CA GLU A 58 -8.53 11.87 -0.71
C GLU A 58 -9.70 11.79 0.28
N LEU A 59 -10.80 12.50 0.02
CA LEU A 59 -12.03 12.38 0.80
C LEU A 59 -12.56 10.93 0.76
N LEU A 60 -12.60 10.35 -0.43
CA LEU A 60 -13.05 8.97 -0.61
C LEU A 60 -12.11 7.95 0.07
N LYS A 61 -10.79 8.19 0.07
CA LYS A 61 -9.82 7.35 0.80
C LYS A 61 -10.12 7.33 2.30
N LEU A 62 -10.51 8.46 2.87
CA LEU A 62 -10.86 8.54 4.28
C LEU A 62 -12.09 7.70 4.58
N GLU A 63 -13.14 7.83 3.79
CA GLU A 63 -14.35 7.03 3.93
C GLU A 63 -14.09 5.52 3.77
N ILE A 64 -13.28 5.15 2.77
CA ILE A 64 -12.88 3.75 2.55
C ILE A 64 -12.20 3.17 3.80
N LYS A 65 -11.34 3.94 4.48
CA LYS A 65 -10.71 3.48 5.73
C LYS A 65 -11.74 3.29 6.84
N VAL A 66 -12.65 4.24 7.01
CA VAL A 66 -13.71 4.17 8.03
C VAL A 66 -14.59 2.94 7.79
N ALA A 67 -15.07 2.74 6.56
CA ALA A 67 -15.88 1.58 6.20
C ALA A 67 -15.09 0.26 6.33
N HIS A 68 -13.80 0.24 6.03
CA HIS A 68 -12.95 -0.95 6.21
C HIS A 68 -12.80 -1.34 7.68
N ILE A 69 -12.61 -0.37 8.57
CA ILE A 69 -12.53 -0.59 10.03
C ILE A 69 -13.89 -1.04 10.56
N ARG A 70 -14.98 -0.37 10.16
CA ARG A 70 -16.37 -0.73 10.54
C ARG A 70 -16.69 -2.19 10.22
N THR A 71 -16.23 -2.67 9.07
CA THR A 71 -16.45 -4.05 8.59
C THR A 71 -15.41 -5.06 9.10
N ARG A 72 -14.66 -4.70 10.16
CA ARG A 72 -13.62 -5.54 10.78
C ARG A 72 -12.58 -6.04 9.80
N GLU A 73 -12.27 -5.22 8.79
CA GLU A 73 -11.30 -5.50 7.73
C GLU A 73 -11.63 -6.71 6.85
N THR A 74 -12.85 -7.25 6.93
CA THR A 74 -13.20 -8.47 6.20
C THR A 74 -13.64 -8.20 4.77
N TYR A 75 -14.20 -7.01 4.50
CA TYR A 75 -14.87 -6.75 3.23
C TYR A 75 -13.90 -6.49 2.09
N GLY A 76 -14.18 -7.17 0.97
CA GLY A 76 -13.53 -6.98 -0.32
C GLY A 76 -14.09 -5.78 -1.07
N THR A 77 -13.50 -5.43 -2.22
CA THR A 77 -13.94 -4.30 -3.04
C THR A 77 -15.43 -4.36 -3.38
N ARG A 78 -15.95 -5.54 -3.74
CA ARG A 78 -17.37 -5.72 -4.10
C ARG A 78 -18.32 -5.46 -2.94
N ARG A 79 -18.02 -6.03 -1.76
CA ARG A 79 -18.85 -5.84 -0.55
C ARG A 79 -18.75 -4.42 -0.02
N LEU A 80 -17.54 -3.85 -0.04
CA LEU A 80 -17.30 -2.48 0.38
C LEU A 80 -18.00 -1.47 -0.54
N GLN A 81 -18.14 -1.77 -1.83
CA GLN A 81 -18.90 -0.93 -2.75
C GLN A 81 -20.39 -0.87 -2.37
N THR A 82 -21.00 -2.01 -2.03
CA THR A 82 -22.39 -2.06 -1.56
C THR A 82 -22.54 -1.30 -0.24
N GLU A 83 -21.64 -1.52 0.71
CA GLU A 83 -21.62 -0.81 2.00
C GLU A 83 -21.51 0.73 1.83
N LEU A 84 -20.66 1.19 0.91
CA LEU A 84 -20.52 2.61 0.60
C LEU A 84 -21.76 3.17 -0.09
N ALA A 85 -22.39 2.39 -0.97
CA ALA A 85 -23.64 2.78 -1.62
C ALA A 85 -24.80 2.89 -0.61
N GLU A 86 -24.85 2.03 0.41
CA GLU A 86 -25.80 2.12 1.52
C GLU A 86 -25.59 3.39 2.37
N ASN A 87 -24.34 3.86 2.47
CA ASN A 87 -24.02 5.17 3.09
C ASN A 87 -24.22 6.37 2.12
N GLY A 88 -24.77 6.15 0.93
CA GLY A 88 -25.03 7.22 -0.06
C GLY A 88 -23.85 7.58 -0.97
N ILE A 89 -22.75 6.82 -0.93
CA ILE A 89 -21.52 7.12 -1.68
C ILE A 89 -21.39 6.15 -2.85
N ILE A 90 -21.73 6.64 -4.05
CA ILE A 90 -21.69 5.86 -5.28
C ILE A 90 -20.29 5.94 -5.90
N VAL A 91 -19.58 4.80 -5.92
CA VAL A 91 -18.22 4.71 -6.47
C VAL A 91 -18.11 3.53 -7.42
N GLY A 92 -17.44 3.75 -8.56
CA GLY A 92 -17.09 2.69 -9.50
C GLY A 92 -16.09 1.71 -8.91
N ARG A 93 -16.27 0.42 -9.22
CA ARG A 93 -15.46 -0.69 -8.69
C ARG A 93 -13.96 -0.50 -8.89
N ASP A 94 -13.54 -0.05 -10.07
CA ASP A 94 -12.11 0.08 -10.41
C ASP A 94 -11.47 1.28 -9.70
N ARG A 95 -12.21 2.38 -9.53
CA ARG A 95 -11.77 3.52 -8.70
C ARG A 95 -11.56 3.08 -7.26
N LEU A 96 -12.54 2.35 -6.70
CA LEU A 96 -12.45 1.79 -5.35
C LEU A 96 -11.26 0.83 -5.21
N ALA A 97 -11.06 -0.08 -6.16
CA ALA A 97 -9.95 -1.02 -6.16
C ALA A 97 -8.59 -0.33 -6.21
N ARG A 98 -8.43 0.69 -7.06
CA ARG A 98 -7.21 1.50 -7.15
C ARG A 98 -6.91 2.19 -5.83
N LEU A 99 -7.86 2.94 -5.28
CA LEU A 99 -7.67 3.67 -4.01
C LEU A 99 -7.36 2.73 -2.85
N ARG A 100 -8.03 1.58 -2.80
CA ARG A 100 -7.76 0.56 -1.79
C ARG A 100 -6.35 -0.02 -1.88
N LYS A 101 -5.84 -0.21 -3.11
CA LYS A 101 -4.45 -0.64 -3.37
C LYS A 101 -3.45 0.45 -2.95
N GLU A 102 -3.70 1.71 -3.26
CA GLU A 102 -2.88 2.86 -2.83
C GLU A 102 -2.78 2.92 -1.29
N LEU A 103 -3.89 2.68 -0.59
CA LEU A 103 -3.95 2.61 0.87
C LEU A 103 -3.38 1.32 1.47
N ARG A 104 -2.93 0.37 0.65
CA ARG A 104 -2.41 -0.95 1.06
C ARG A 104 -3.38 -1.76 1.94
N LEU A 105 -4.69 -1.53 1.81
CA LEU A 105 -5.71 -2.24 2.58
C LEU A 105 -5.92 -3.65 2.03
N ARG A 106 -5.93 -4.64 2.93
CA ARG A 106 -6.11 -6.06 2.60
C ARG A 106 -7.27 -6.62 3.41
N CYS A 107 -8.01 -7.57 2.84
CA CYS A 107 -9.00 -8.30 3.62
C CYS A 107 -8.32 -9.18 4.66
N LYS A 108 -8.77 -9.12 5.90
CA LYS A 108 -8.36 -10.07 6.93
C LYS A 108 -8.91 -11.45 6.59
N GLN A 109 -8.02 -12.40 6.37
CA GLN A 109 -8.37 -13.80 6.12
C GLN A 109 -8.34 -14.57 7.44
N LYS A 110 -9.33 -15.44 7.67
CA LYS A 110 -9.31 -16.38 8.79
C LYS A 110 -8.16 -17.37 8.54
N ARG A 111 -7.29 -17.57 9.53
CA ARG A 111 -6.23 -18.58 9.44
C ARG A 111 -6.88 -19.96 9.27
N LYS A 112 -6.37 -20.76 8.32
CA LYS A 112 -6.79 -22.17 8.20
C LYS A 112 -6.50 -22.88 9.52
N PHE A 113 -7.50 -23.57 10.06
CA PHE A 113 -7.29 -24.44 11.21
C PHE A 113 -6.36 -25.59 10.78
N ARG A 114 -5.28 -25.80 11.53
CA ARG A 114 -4.36 -26.91 11.31
C ARG A 114 -4.52 -27.86 12.49
N ALA A 115 -5.16 -29.01 12.25
CA ALA A 115 -5.20 -30.09 13.23
C ALA A 115 -3.79 -30.69 13.28
N THR A 116 -3.07 -30.42 14.36
CA THR A 116 -1.79 -31.09 14.62
C THR A 116 -2.11 -32.38 15.35
N THR A 117 -1.82 -33.53 14.73
CA THR A 117 -1.70 -34.78 15.48
C THR A 117 -0.55 -34.58 16.46
N ASN A 118 -0.85 -34.55 17.75
CA ASN A 118 0.19 -34.49 18.78
C ASN A 118 0.72 -35.92 18.98
N PRO A 119 1.95 -36.24 18.53
CA PRO A 119 2.51 -37.58 18.71
C PRO A 119 2.79 -37.90 20.20
N ASN A 120 2.91 -36.88 21.04
CA ASN A 120 3.13 -37.02 22.48
C ASN A 120 1.80 -36.83 23.24
N HIS A 121 0.94 -37.85 23.21
CA HIS A 121 -0.29 -37.88 24.00
C HIS A 121 -0.37 -39.14 24.85
N ASN A 122 -1.06 -39.06 25.99
CA ASN A 122 -1.31 -40.21 26.87
C ASN A 122 -2.54 -41.04 26.46
N LEU A 123 -3.14 -40.76 25.30
CA LEU A 123 -4.23 -41.57 24.75
C LEU A 123 -3.67 -42.90 24.20
N PRO A 124 -4.45 -44.00 24.26
CA PRO A 124 -4.03 -45.29 23.74
C PRO A 124 -3.72 -45.18 22.24
N VAL A 125 -2.48 -45.46 21.87
CA VAL A 125 -2.03 -45.57 20.49
C VAL A 125 -2.35 -46.97 20.00
N ALA A 126 -3.03 -47.09 18.86
CA ALA A 126 -3.31 -48.39 18.26
C ALA A 126 -1.99 -49.08 17.87
N PRO A 127 -1.81 -50.38 18.17
CA PRO A 127 -0.59 -51.10 17.81
C PRO A 127 -0.43 -51.21 16.28
N ASN A 128 0.81 -51.06 15.81
CA ASN A 128 1.15 -51.22 14.38
C ASN A 128 1.16 -52.71 14.00
N LEU A 129 -0.01 -53.25 13.67
CA LEU A 129 -0.19 -54.67 13.32
C LEU A 129 0.54 -55.08 12.03
N LEU A 130 0.90 -54.11 11.18
CA LEU A 130 1.57 -54.34 9.89
C LEU A 130 3.10 -54.27 9.99
N ASN A 131 3.67 -53.92 11.16
CA ASN A 131 5.11 -53.73 11.39
C ASN A 131 5.81 -52.86 10.33
N GLN A 132 5.09 -51.90 9.73
CA GLN A 132 5.65 -51.02 8.70
C GLN A 132 6.43 -49.86 9.34
N THR A 133 7.57 -49.52 8.73
CA THR A 133 8.44 -48.42 9.17
C THR A 133 8.06 -47.12 8.48
N PHE A 134 7.31 -46.25 9.16
CA PHE A 134 6.91 -44.93 8.66
C PHE A 134 7.94 -43.82 8.99
N ALA A 135 9.22 -44.08 8.74
CA ALA A 135 10.32 -43.14 8.98
C ALA A 135 11.01 -42.73 7.66
N PRO A 136 10.43 -41.80 6.89
CA PRO A 136 11.05 -41.32 5.66
C PRO A 136 12.28 -40.45 5.95
N THR A 137 13.38 -40.66 5.22
CA THR A 137 14.64 -39.92 5.40
C THR A 137 14.64 -38.54 4.75
N ALA A 138 13.73 -38.27 3.80
CA ALA A 138 13.58 -36.95 3.17
C ALA A 138 12.13 -36.70 2.70
N PRO A 139 11.68 -35.44 2.66
CA PRO A 139 10.43 -35.06 1.98
C PRO A 139 10.60 -35.11 0.45
N ASN A 140 9.54 -35.49 -0.26
CA ASN A 140 9.49 -35.46 -1.73
C ASN A 140 9.41 -34.03 -2.28
#